data_AF-A0A7S3B532-F1
#
_entry.id   AF-A0A7S3B532-F1
#
_cell.length_a   1.000
_cell.length_b   1.000
_cell.length_c   1.000
_cell.angle_alpha   90.00
_cell.angle_beta   90.00
_cell.angle_gamma   90.00
#
_symmetry.space_group_name_H-M   'P 1'
#
loop_
_entity.id
_entity.type
_entity.pdbx_description
1 polymer ?
#
loop_
_entity_poly.entity_id
_entity_poly.type
_entity_poly.pdbx_seq_one_letter_code
_entity_poly.pdbx_strand_id
1 'polypeptide(L)'
;MLPGAAQAGRIPWASARLEWSCFRQADGRWRDPEEIREIAAELMGAAPGDGGGPHYFYCQSGVRTTQLIFGLALADWPLRELLNYDGSWVEWSHQATADEVLVVPREEVLACAVSAHEG
;
A
#
# COMPACT_ATOMS: atom_id res chain seq x y z
N MET A 1 -20.12 -7.97 8.45
CA MET A 1 -19.33 -7.29 7.41
C MET A 1 -19.73 -5.82 7.43
N LEU A 2 -18.77 -4.89 7.40
CA LEU A 2 -19.07 -3.45 7.36
C LEU A 2 -19.67 -3.06 5.99
N PRO A 3 -20.55 -2.04 5.92
CA PRO A 3 -21.31 -1.71 4.70
C PRO A 3 -20.52 -0.99 3.61
N GLY A 4 -19.25 -0.63 3.86
CA GLY A 4 -18.45 0.23 2.99
C GLY A 4 -17.52 1.10 3.83
N ALA A 5 -16.98 2.18 3.27
CA ALA A 5 -16.29 3.19 4.10
C ALA A 5 -17.32 4.10 4.78
N ALA A 6 -17.07 4.49 6.03
CA ALA A 6 -17.95 5.42 6.75
C ALA A 6 -17.77 6.87 6.29
N GLN A 7 -16.59 7.21 5.76
CA GLN A 7 -16.23 8.55 5.30
C GLN A 7 -15.17 8.50 4.19
N ALA A 8 -15.11 9.57 3.40
CA ALA A 8 -14.04 9.77 2.42
C ALA A 8 -12.75 10.19 3.14
N GLY A 9 -11.59 9.85 2.56
CA GLY A 9 -10.30 10.24 3.11
C GLY A 9 -9.21 9.23 2.79
N ARG A 10 -8.11 9.33 3.54
CA ARG A 10 -7.00 8.38 3.52
C ARG A 10 -6.34 8.32 4.89
N ILE A 11 -5.58 7.26 5.15
CA ILE A 11 -4.71 7.21 6.32
C ILE A 11 -3.65 8.32 6.18
N PRO A 12 -3.50 9.25 7.14
CA PRO A 12 -2.86 10.53 6.84
C PRO A 12 -1.33 10.50 6.83
N TRP A 13 -0.74 9.53 7.52
CA TRP A 13 0.68 9.23 7.48
C TRP A 13 1.07 8.24 6.36
N ALA A 14 0.14 7.90 5.45
CA ALA A 14 0.49 7.17 4.24
C ALA A 14 1.49 7.97 3.41
N SER A 15 2.69 7.39 3.20
CA SER A 15 3.84 8.01 2.55
C SER A 15 3.74 8.02 1.03
N ALA A 16 3.04 7.04 0.44
CA ALA A 16 2.90 6.90 -1.00
C ALA A 16 1.44 6.68 -1.41
N ARG A 17 1.10 7.11 -2.63
CA ARG A 17 -0.15 6.76 -3.31
C ARG A 17 0.19 5.91 -4.53
N LEU A 18 -0.26 4.65 -4.54
CA LEU A 18 0.07 3.67 -5.57
C LEU A 18 -1.18 3.26 -6.34
N GLU A 19 -1.06 3.09 -7.66
CA GLU A 19 -2.08 2.38 -8.42
C GLU A 19 -1.86 0.87 -8.31
N TRP A 20 -2.94 0.13 -8.09
CA TRP A 20 -2.88 -1.33 -7.87
C TRP A 20 -2.29 -2.11 -9.05
N SER A 21 -2.28 -1.51 -10.23
CA SER A 21 -1.75 -2.08 -11.47
C SER A 21 -0.36 -1.57 -11.86
N CYS A 22 0.34 -0.80 -11.01
CA CYS A 22 1.61 -0.17 -11.40
C CYS A 22 2.70 -1.19 -11.84
N PHE A 23 2.70 -2.39 -11.27
CA PHE A 23 3.62 -3.48 -11.62
C PHE A 23 3.14 -4.36 -12.78
N ARG A 24 2.09 -3.92 -13.49
CA ARG A 24 1.49 -4.65 -14.61
C ARG A 24 1.85 -3.96 -15.92
N GLN A 25 2.09 -4.77 -16.93
CA GLN A 25 2.16 -4.32 -18.32
C GLN A 25 0.75 -4.08 -18.87
N ALA A 26 0.67 -3.39 -20.01
CA ALA A 26 -0.62 -3.08 -20.65
C ALA A 26 -1.42 -4.33 -21.05
N ASP A 27 -0.74 -5.46 -21.32
CA ASP A 27 -1.36 -6.75 -21.64
C ASP A 27 -1.76 -7.57 -20.39
N GLY A 28 -1.54 -7.03 -19.19
CA GLY A 28 -1.80 -7.74 -17.95
C GLY A 28 -0.77 -8.83 -17.64
N ARG A 29 0.47 -8.73 -18.11
CA ARG A 29 1.59 -9.48 -17.52
C ARG A 29 2.22 -8.71 -16.38
N TRP A 30 2.93 -9.42 -15.51
CA TRP A 30 3.81 -8.75 -14.55
C TRP A 30 4.99 -8.17 -15.31
N ARG A 31 5.42 -6.98 -14.88
CA ARG A 31 6.73 -6.44 -15.23
C ARG A 31 7.84 -7.34 -14.70
N ASP A 32 9.03 -7.22 -15.26
CA ASP A 32 10.16 -7.98 -14.74
C ASP A 32 10.61 -7.47 -13.36
N PRO A 33 11.37 -8.27 -12.58
CA PRO A 33 11.83 -7.89 -11.25
C PRO A 33 12.65 -6.59 -11.18
N GLU A 34 13.35 -6.21 -12.26
CA GLU A 34 14.15 -4.99 -12.29
C GLU A 34 13.24 -3.77 -12.46
N GLU A 35 12.34 -3.79 -13.44
CA GLU A 35 11.32 -2.76 -13.65
C GLU A 35 10.47 -2.53 -12.39
N ILE A 36 10.07 -3.60 -11.69
CA ILE A 36 9.28 -3.49 -10.45
C ILE A 36 10.08 -2.76 -9.36
N ARG A 37 11.38 -3.05 -9.22
CA ARG A 37 12.25 -2.37 -8.23
C ARG A 37 12.43 -0.90 -8.57
N GLU A 38 12.57 -0.54 -9.84
CA GLU A 38 12.64 0.85 -10.29
C GLU A 38 11.36 1.62 -9.95
N ILE A 39 10.20 1.04 -10.29
CA ILE A 39 8.89 1.63 -9.95
C ILE A 39 8.70 1.75 -8.43
N ALA A 40 9.12 0.74 -7.67
CA ALA A 40 9.05 0.78 -6.21
C ALA A 40 9.95 1.88 -5.61
N ALA A 41 11.17 2.03 -6.13
CA ALA A 41 12.08 3.10 -5.73
C ALA A 41 11.51 4.49 -6.07
N GLU A 42 10.91 4.66 -7.24
CA GLU A 42 10.30 5.92 -7.67
C GLU A 42 9.06 6.28 -6.84
N LEU A 43 8.14 5.33 -6.67
CA LEU A 43 6.82 5.61 -6.08
C LEU A 43 6.80 5.51 -4.56
N MET A 44 7.64 4.66 -3.96
CA MET A 44 7.68 4.43 -2.52
C MET A 44 8.93 5.01 -1.85
N GLY A 45 9.97 5.36 -2.62
CA GLY A 45 11.26 5.78 -2.07
C GLY A 45 11.99 4.65 -1.33
N ALA A 46 11.73 3.40 -1.70
CA ALA A 46 12.15 2.22 -0.95
C ALA A 46 12.70 1.11 -1.85
N ALA A 47 13.53 0.24 -1.27
CA ALA A 47 14.22 -0.83 -1.99
C ALA A 47 14.20 -2.13 -1.17
N PRO A 48 14.36 -3.31 -1.82
CA PRO A 48 14.46 -4.56 -1.08
C PRO A 48 15.59 -4.52 -0.04
N GLY A 49 15.24 -4.71 1.22
CA GLY A 49 16.22 -4.75 2.31
C GLY A 49 16.86 -3.40 2.66
N ASP A 50 16.18 -2.27 2.39
CA ASP A 50 16.65 -0.93 2.74
C ASP A 50 16.80 -0.68 4.27
N GLY A 51 16.33 -1.60 5.10
CA GLY A 51 16.41 -1.52 6.56
C GLY A 51 15.43 -0.54 7.18
N GLY A 52 14.48 -0.01 6.41
CA GLY A 52 13.47 0.97 6.84
C GLY A 52 12.31 0.38 7.66
N GLY A 53 12.29 -0.94 7.87
CA GLY A 53 11.22 -1.64 8.58
C GLY A 53 10.12 -2.15 7.65
N PRO A 54 9.00 -2.66 8.20
CA PRO A 54 7.92 -3.22 7.39
C PRO A 54 7.11 -2.16 6.64
N HIS A 55 6.70 -2.51 5.42
CA HIS A 55 5.80 -1.75 4.57
C HIS A 55 4.36 -2.21 4.78
N TYR A 56 3.47 -1.27 5.06
CA TYR A 56 2.04 -1.55 5.23
C TYR A 56 1.27 -1.07 4.01
N PHE A 57 0.48 -1.96 3.43
CA PHE A 57 -0.35 -1.67 2.27
C PHE A 57 -1.82 -1.69 2.68
N TYR A 58 -2.58 -0.68 2.27
CA TYR A 58 -4.03 -0.65 2.43
C TYR A 58 -4.73 -0.15 1.15
N CYS A 59 -5.96 -0.58 0.94
CA CYS A 59 -6.82 -0.06 -0.12
C CYS A 59 -8.22 0.23 0.44
N GLN A 60 -9.28 -0.23 -0.23
CA GLN A 60 -10.64 -0.18 0.32
C GLN A 60 -10.85 -1.29 1.35
N SER A 61 -10.51 -2.53 0.99
CA SER A 61 -10.89 -3.76 1.71
C SER A 61 -9.81 -4.85 1.65
N GLY A 62 -8.54 -4.47 1.54
CA GLY A 62 -7.41 -5.40 1.56
C GLY A 62 -7.19 -6.26 0.30
N VAL A 63 -8.01 -6.11 -0.76
CA VAL A 63 -7.92 -6.96 -1.96
C VAL A 63 -6.85 -6.46 -2.95
N ARG A 64 -6.87 -5.16 -3.29
CA ARG A 64 -5.99 -4.59 -4.32
C ARG A 64 -4.53 -4.50 -3.87
N THR A 65 -4.31 -4.38 -2.58
CA THR A 65 -2.97 -4.40 -1.95
C THR A 65 -2.24 -5.71 -2.20
N THR A 66 -2.96 -6.83 -2.36
CA THR A 66 -2.34 -8.13 -2.66
C THR A 66 -1.59 -8.13 -3.99
N GLN A 67 -2.02 -7.32 -4.97
CA GLN A 67 -1.32 -7.18 -6.26
C GLN A 67 0.04 -6.51 -6.08
N LEU A 68 0.13 -5.48 -5.23
CA LEU A 68 1.39 -4.81 -4.93
C LEU A 68 2.34 -5.72 -4.14
N ILE A 69 1.83 -6.36 -3.09
CA ILE A 69 2.60 -7.30 -2.27
C ILE A 69 3.15 -8.44 -3.12
N PHE A 70 2.32 -9.01 -4.00
CA PHE A 70 2.75 -10.07 -4.91
C PHE A 70 3.81 -9.57 -5.91
N GLY A 71 3.63 -8.39 -6.51
CA GLY A 71 4.61 -7.80 -7.42
C GLY A 71 5.97 -7.56 -6.74
N LEU A 72 5.97 -6.98 -5.53
CA LEU A 72 7.19 -6.77 -4.76
C LEU A 72 7.86 -8.10 -4.37
N ALA A 73 7.07 -9.11 -4.00
CA ALA A 73 7.59 -10.44 -3.72
C ALA A 73 8.24 -11.11 -4.95
N LEU A 74 7.70 -10.88 -6.16
CA LEU A 74 8.35 -11.30 -7.41
C LEU A 74 9.66 -10.56 -7.67
N ALA A 75 9.85 -9.39 -7.05
CA ALA A 75 11.00 -8.52 -7.19
C ALA A 75 11.98 -8.62 -6.01
N ASP A 76 12.04 -9.79 -5.38
CA ASP A 76 12.94 -10.16 -4.28
C ASP A 76 12.78 -9.32 -2.99
N TRP A 77 11.62 -8.69 -2.79
CA TRP A 77 11.31 -8.07 -1.51
C TRP A 77 11.01 -9.16 -0.45
N PRO A 78 11.52 -9.00 0.78
CA PRO A 78 11.25 -9.97 1.84
C PRO A 78 9.75 -9.97 2.21
N LEU A 79 9.05 -11.09 1.99
CA LEU A 79 7.62 -11.20 2.30
C LEU A 79 7.26 -10.82 3.75
N ARG A 80 8.16 -11.06 4.71
CA ARG A 80 7.97 -10.69 6.12
C ARG A 80 7.87 -9.17 6.36
N GLU A 81 8.38 -8.38 5.41
CA GLU A 81 8.37 -6.91 5.44
C GLU A 81 7.22 -6.33 4.61
N LEU A 82 6.39 -7.16 3.96
CA LEU A 82 5.26 -6.73 3.14
C LEU A 82 3.94 -7.08 3.83
N LEU A 83 3.39 -6.13 4.59
CA LEU A 83 2.21 -6.35 5.44
C LEU A 83 0.94 -5.81 4.81
N ASN A 84 -0.06 -6.68 4.66
CA ASN A 84 -1.39 -6.29 4.21
C ASN A 84 -2.23 -5.86 5.41
N TYR A 85 -2.60 -4.58 5.48
CA TYR A 85 -3.66 -4.15 6.39
C TYR A 85 -5.02 -4.45 5.76
N ASP A 86 -5.54 -5.64 6.05
CA ASP A 86 -6.73 -6.23 5.43
C ASP A 86 -8.03 -5.47 5.76
N GLY A 87 -8.15 -4.94 6.98
CA GLY A 87 -9.23 -4.03 7.37
C GLY A 87 -9.32 -2.77 6.50
N SER A 88 -8.15 -2.25 6.08
CA SER A 88 -8.02 -1.19 5.07
C SER A 88 -8.89 0.06 5.38
N TRP A 89 -9.23 0.86 4.38
CA TRP A 89 -10.02 2.08 4.59
C TRP A 89 -11.43 1.81 5.13
N VAL A 90 -12.05 0.68 4.80
CA VAL A 90 -13.36 0.29 5.33
C VAL A 90 -13.32 0.21 6.85
N GLU A 91 -12.34 -0.48 7.43
CA GLU A 91 -12.18 -0.54 8.88
C GLU A 91 -11.73 0.81 9.46
N TRP A 92 -10.66 1.39 8.91
CA TRP A 92 -10.08 2.63 9.44
C TRP A 92 -11.11 3.76 9.51
N SER A 93 -11.91 3.94 8.45
CA SER A 93 -12.91 5.02 8.38
C SER A 93 -13.99 4.93 9.46
N HIS A 94 -14.26 3.75 10.01
CA HIS A 94 -15.23 3.54 11.09
C HIS A 94 -14.65 3.77 12.49
N GLN A 95 -13.33 3.60 12.65
CA GLN A 95 -12.66 3.68 13.95
C GLN A 95 -11.96 5.03 14.17
N ALA A 96 -11.57 5.71 13.08
CA ALA A 96 -10.85 6.96 13.16
C ALA A 96 -11.67 8.03 13.93
N THR A 97 -11.14 8.46 15.06
CA THR A 97 -11.59 9.70 15.71
C THR A 97 -11.11 10.92 14.91
N ALA A 98 -11.67 12.10 15.17
CA ALA A 98 -11.32 13.33 14.45
C ALA A 98 -9.83 13.68 14.52
N ASP A 99 -9.14 13.26 15.60
CA ASP A 99 -7.72 13.51 15.84
C ASP A 99 -6.81 12.34 15.40
N GLU A 100 -7.33 11.10 15.31
CA GLU A 100 -6.57 9.91 14.84
C GLU A 100 -6.48 9.79 13.31
N VAL A 101 -6.84 10.89 12.65
CA VAL A 101 -6.34 11.28 11.33
C VAL A 101 -4.85 11.75 11.46
N LEU A 102 -4.14 11.49 12.56
CA LEU A 102 -2.68 11.38 12.73
C LEU A 102 -2.48 10.78 14.15
N VAL A 103 -1.67 9.75 14.40
CA VAL A 103 -0.24 9.82 14.70
C VAL A 103 0.29 8.38 14.79
N VAL A 104 1.11 7.97 13.83
CA VAL A 104 2.21 7.02 14.08
C VAL A 104 3.48 7.79 13.73
N PRO A 105 4.57 7.73 14.52
CA PRO A 105 5.80 8.45 14.21
C PRO A 105 6.24 8.15 12.78
N ARG A 106 6.47 9.21 12.01
CA ARG A 106 6.80 9.23 10.57
C ARG A 106 8.04 8.41 10.20
N GLU A 107 8.80 8.03 11.21
CA GLU A 107 10.11 7.40 11.16
C GLU A 107 10.08 5.89 11.40
N GLU A 108 8.91 5.29 11.66
CA GLU A 108 8.79 3.85 11.98
C GLU A 108 7.91 3.04 11.00
N VAL A 109 7.18 3.68 10.08
CA VAL A 109 6.23 2.99 9.19
C VAL A 109 6.13 3.61 7.80
N LEU A 110 6.38 2.82 6.75
CA LEU A 110 6.09 3.20 5.35
C LEU A 110 4.71 2.64 4.96
N ALA A 111 3.66 3.48 5.06
CA ALA A 111 2.33 3.11 4.58
C ALA A 111 2.08 3.55 3.14
N CYS A 112 1.75 2.60 2.28
CA CYS A 112 1.36 2.88 0.90
C CYS A 112 -0.16 2.81 0.76
N ALA A 113 -0.77 3.97 0.50
CA ALA A 113 -2.18 4.05 0.13
C ALA A 113 -2.34 3.58 -1.31
N VAL A 114 -3.09 2.52 -1.55
CA VAL A 114 -3.42 2.13 -2.92
C VAL A 114 -4.66 2.87 -3.35
N SER A 115 -4.55 3.76 -4.34
CA SER A 115 -5.72 4.51 -4.73
C SER A 115 -6.74 3.75 -5.54
N ALA A 116 -7.99 4.14 -5.31
CA ALA A 116 -9.06 3.95 -6.27
C ALA A 116 -9.05 5.19 -7.20
N HIS A 117 -8.82 4.98 -8.48
CA HIS A 117 -9.60 5.74 -9.45
C HIS A 117 -11.03 5.22 -9.39
N GLU A 118 -11.93 5.97 -8.75
CA GLU A 118 -13.34 5.89 -9.07
C GLU A 118 -13.53 6.83 -10.27
N GLY A 119 -13.92 6.25 -11.41
CA GLY A 119 -14.39 7.01 -12.56
C GLY A 119 -15.78 7.58 -12.31
#